data_AF-A0A1A0TNS6-F1
#
_entry.id   AF-A0A1A0TNS6-F1
#
_cell.length_a   1.000
_cell.length_b   1.000
_cell.length_c   1.000
_cell.angle_alpha   90.00
_cell.angle_beta   90.00
_cell.angle_gamma   90.00
#
_symmetry.space_group_name_H-M   'P 1'
#
loop_
_entity.id
_entity.type
_entity.pdbx_description
1 polymer ?
#
loop_
_entity_poly.entity_id
_entity_poly.type
_entity_poly.pdbx_seq_one_letter_code
_entity_poly.pdbx_strand_id
1 'polypeptide(L)'
;MQGGDPRVADTFNRASDNSARGQLDEARAGATTDGTWTFDTAPTIHFGAASVSQLISGLFNAVPSAHPVNYVSTVVIDSRTATPITLGDLFVDEQAGLNRLSEQTKILLPAESGQPVGTFDDDPGAEPVDSNFANWIPTPAGLEIHFEDYQFFHGTPVVTVPWQAFDGLLRPEMDALRLP
;
A
#
# COMPACT_ATOMS: atom_id res chain seq x y z
N MET A 1 30.20 -10.51 4.57
CA MET A 1 28.90 -9.79 4.55
C MET A 1 28.96 -8.73 5.62
N GLN A 2 29.09 -7.45 5.24
CA GLN A 2 28.85 -6.36 6.19
C GLN A 2 27.33 -6.29 6.38
N GLY A 3 26.85 -6.31 7.63
CA GLY A 3 25.44 -6.08 7.93
C GLY A 3 25.04 -4.72 7.33
N GLY A 4 23.87 -4.64 6.71
CA GLY A 4 23.37 -3.42 6.07
C GLY A 4 23.32 -2.22 7.03
N ASP A 5 22.97 -1.03 6.51
CA ASP A 5 22.93 0.19 7.31
C ASP A 5 21.99 0.03 8.53
N PRO A 6 22.50 0.10 9.77
CA PRO A 6 21.68 -0.10 10.96
C PRO A 6 20.57 0.95 11.09
N ARG A 7 20.75 2.15 10.53
CA ARG A 7 19.70 3.19 10.55
C ARG A 7 18.49 2.76 9.74
N VAL A 8 18.71 2.11 8.59
CA VAL A 8 17.63 1.59 7.72
C VAL A 8 16.88 0.49 8.46
N ALA A 9 17.61 -0.46 9.06
CA ALA A 9 17.01 -1.55 9.83
C ALA A 9 16.18 -1.02 11.02
N ASP A 10 16.72 -0.06 11.77
CA ASP A 10 16.04 0.53 12.92
C ASP A 10 14.77 1.30 12.52
N THR A 11 14.83 2.12 11.45
CA THR A 11 13.65 2.84 10.95
C THR A 11 12.61 1.87 10.41
N PHE A 12 13.02 0.87 9.62
CA PHE A 12 12.13 -0.13 9.07
C PHE A 12 11.42 -0.91 10.19
N ASN A 13 12.17 -1.47 11.14
CA ASN A 13 11.60 -2.24 12.25
C ASN A 13 10.59 -1.44 13.09
N ARG A 14 10.87 -0.15 13.35
CA ARG A 14 9.92 0.73 14.06
C ARG A 14 8.66 0.98 13.23
N ALA A 15 8.80 1.26 11.95
CA ALA A 15 7.66 1.48 11.06
C ALA A 15 6.80 0.22 10.91
N SER A 16 7.44 -0.95 10.78
CA SER A 16 6.78 -2.26 10.75
C SER A 16 5.98 -2.55 12.02
N ASP A 17 6.56 -2.34 13.21
CA ASP A 17 5.86 -2.55 14.48
C ASP A 17 4.69 -1.58 14.65
N ASN A 18 4.88 -0.30 14.34
CA ASN A 18 3.81 0.69 14.38
C ASN A 18 2.66 0.36 13.41
N SER A 19 2.99 -0.07 12.19
CA SER A 19 2.00 -0.42 11.16
C SER A 19 1.19 -1.66 11.55
N ALA A 20 1.85 -2.72 12.04
CA ALA A 20 1.18 -3.92 12.54
C ALA A 20 0.30 -3.64 13.78
N ARG A 21 0.77 -2.79 14.70
CA ARG A 21 -0.03 -2.34 15.86
C ARG A 21 -1.25 -1.54 15.42
N GLY A 22 -1.11 -0.67 14.42
CA GLY A 22 -2.22 0.10 13.87
C GLY A 22 -3.37 -0.79 13.41
N GLN A 23 -3.08 -1.82 12.59
CA GLN A 23 -4.12 -2.77 12.17
C GLN A 23 -4.76 -3.51 13.35
N LEU A 24 -3.96 -3.95 14.33
CA LEU A 24 -4.48 -4.62 15.52
C LEU A 24 -5.38 -3.72 16.36
N ASP A 25 -5.00 -2.45 16.54
CA ASP A 25 -5.78 -1.48 17.30
C ASP A 25 -7.11 -1.17 16.61
N GLU A 26 -7.12 -1.07 15.28
CA GLU A 26 -8.34 -0.92 14.48
C GLU A 26 -9.24 -2.16 14.58
N ALA A 27 -8.67 -3.37 14.43
CA ALA A 27 -9.40 -4.62 14.60
C ALA A 27 -10.00 -4.75 16.01
N ARG A 28 -9.26 -4.32 17.05
CA ARG A 28 -9.76 -4.28 18.44
C ARG A 28 -10.89 -3.28 18.62
N ALA A 29 -10.81 -2.11 17.97
CA ALA A 29 -11.87 -1.10 18.05
C ALA A 29 -13.17 -1.56 17.37
N GLY A 30 -13.05 -2.35 16.29
CA GLY A 30 -14.19 -2.96 15.59
C GLY A 30 -14.75 -4.21 16.29
N ALA A 31 -14.00 -4.85 17.18
CA ALA A 31 -14.44 -6.03 17.89
C ALA A 31 -15.50 -5.70 18.97
N THR A 32 -16.59 -6.46 18.99
CA THR A 32 -17.59 -6.36 20.06
C THR A 32 -17.08 -7.01 21.35
N THR A 33 -17.49 -6.52 22.52
CA THR A 33 -17.09 -7.05 23.82
C THR A 33 -17.58 -8.47 24.11
N ASP A 34 -18.58 -8.93 23.35
CA ASP A 34 -19.37 -10.12 23.67
C ASP A 34 -19.02 -11.32 22.77
N GLY A 35 -18.15 -11.13 21.76
CA GLY A 35 -17.76 -12.15 20.79
C GLY A 35 -16.29 -12.60 20.91
N THR A 36 -16.01 -13.84 20.52
CA THR A 36 -14.64 -14.32 20.33
C THR A 36 -14.12 -13.84 18.98
N TRP A 37 -12.89 -13.35 18.92
CA TRP A 37 -12.26 -12.92 17.67
C TRP A 37 -10.80 -13.38 17.56
N THR A 38 -10.32 -13.49 16.33
CA THR A 38 -8.90 -13.64 15.99
C THR A 38 -8.46 -12.52 15.05
N PHE A 39 -7.18 -12.21 15.10
CA PHE A 39 -6.53 -11.31 14.15
C PHE A 39 -5.17 -11.91 13.79
N ASP A 40 -5.02 -12.26 12.52
CA ASP A 40 -3.82 -12.91 11.98
C ASP A 40 -3.15 -11.99 10.96
N THR A 41 -1.83 -11.84 11.03
CA THR A 41 -1.05 -11.01 10.09
C THR A 41 -0.06 -11.83 9.30
N ALA A 42 0.10 -11.53 8.01
CA ALA A 42 1.05 -12.14 7.09
C ALA A 42 1.94 -11.06 6.43
N PRO A 43 3.06 -10.69 7.06
CA PRO A 43 3.98 -9.71 6.50
C PRO A 43 4.90 -10.30 5.42
N THR A 44 5.14 -9.54 4.35
CA THR A 44 6.14 -9.83 3.31
C THR A 44 7.08 -8.64 3.15
N ILE A 45 8.39 -8.89 3.02
CA ILE A 45 9.42 -7.85 2.89
C ILE A 45 10.02 -7.92 1.47
N HIS A 46 10.17 -6.76 0.84
CA HIS A 46 10.78 -6.60 -0.47
C HIS A 46 12.03 -5.72 -0.35
N PHE A 47 13.09 -6.13 -1.04
CA PHE A 47 14.34 -5.37 -1.13
C PHE A 47 14.51 -4.91 -2.57
N GLY A 48 14.63 -3.61 -2.77
CA GLY A 48 14.97 -3.01 -4.06
C GLY A 48 16.25 -2.18 -3.97
N ALA A 49 16.72 -1.66 -5.11
CA ALA A 49 17.93 -0.85 -5.17
C ALA A 49 17.93 0.36 -4.23
N ALA A 50 16.79 1.05 -4.11
CA ALA A 50 16.64 2.29 -3.34
C ALA A 50 15.64 2.21 -2.19
N SER A 51 15.04 1.03 -1.92
CA SER A 51 14.10 0.89 -0.81
C SER A 51 14.12 -0.49 -0.16
N VAL A 52 13.70 -0.52 1.10
CA VAL A 52 13.21 -1.73 1.77
C VAL A 52 11.75 -1.49 2.08
N SER A 53 10.87 -2.33 1.55
CA SER A 53 9.43 -2.19 1.71
C SER A 53 8.80 -3.42 2.35
N GLN A 54 7.64 -3.22 2.94
CA GLN A 54 6.84 -4.27 3.57
C GLN A 54 5.39 -4.13 3.16
N LEU A 55 4.75 -5.25 2.86
CA LEU A 55 3.31 -5.41 2.82
C LEU A 55 2.89 -6.21 4.06
N ILE A 56 1.92 -5.71 4.81
CA ILE A 56 1.33 -6.42 5.96
C ILE A 56 -0.14 -6.66 5.65
N SER A 57 -0.48 -7.90 5.33
CA SER A 57 -1.88 -8.31 5.21
C SER A 57 -2.40 -8.79 6.57
N GLY A 58 -3.60 -8.38 6.95
CA GLY A 58 -4.29 -8.80 8.16
C GLY A 58 -5.64 -9.44 7.86
N LEU A 59 -6.05 -10.40 8.69
CA LEU A 59 -7.36 -11.04 8.61
C LEU A 59 -8.01 -11.04 9.99
N PHE A 60 -9.10 -10.29 10.12
CA PHE A 60 -9.92 -10.24 11.33
C PHE A 60 -11.13 -11.16 11.20
N ASN A 61 -11.28 -12.07 12.15
CA ASN A 61 -12.42 -12.97 12.23
C ASN A 61 -13.13 -12.78 13.57
N ALA A 62 -14.43 -12.45 13.55
CA ALA A 62 -15.27 -12.37 14.74
C ALA A 62 -16.41 -13.38 14.68
N VAL A 63 -16.84 -13.88 15.84
CA VAL A 63 -18.00 -14.79 15.96
C VAL A 63 -19.07 -14.15 16.85
N PRO A 64 -20.32 -14.00 16.37
CA PRO A 64 -20.77 -14.27 14.99
C PRO A 64 -20.39 -13.13 14.02
N SER A 65 -20.01 -13.46 12.78
CA SER A 65 -19.86 -12.53 11.67
C SER A 65 -20.28 -13.19 10.35
N ALA A 66 -20.75 -12.39 9.39
CA ALA A 66 -21.12 -12.89 8.05
C ALA A 66 -19.89 -13.26 7.20
N HIS A 67 -18.80 -12.51 7.36
CA HIS A 67 -17.51 -12.76 6.71
C HIS A 67 -16.38 -12.13 7.54
N PRO A 68 -15.11 -12.52 7.28
CA PRO A 68 -13.93 -11.84 7.82
C PRO A 68 -13.80 -10.41 7.27
N VAL A 69 -12.94 -9.60 7.90
CA VAL A 69 -12.50 -8.29 7.40
C VAL A 69 -11.01 -8.37 7.10
N ASN A 70 -10.61 -7.89 5.93
CA ASN A 70 -9.22 -7.85 5.51
C ASN A 70 -8.61 -6.49 5.86
N TYR A 71 -7.34 -6.51 6.23
CA TYR A 71 -6.54 -5.32 6.50
C TYR A 71 -5.32 -5.34 5.59
N VAL A 72 -4.90 -4.16 5.17
CA VAL A 72 -3.64 -3.98 4.46
C VAL A 72 -2.94 -2.74 4.96
N SER A 73 -1.62 -2.83 5.12
CA SER A 73 -0.78 -1.67 5.33
C SER A 73 0.58 -1.89 4.68
N THR A 74 1.23 -0.81 4.28
CA THR A 74 2.59 -0.88 3.74
C THR A 74 3.57 -0.01 4.52
N VAL A 75 4.85 -0.32 4.36
CA VAL A 75 5.98 0.47 4.84
C VAL A 75 6.96 0.57 3.68
N VAL A 76 7.46 1.76 3.38
CA VAL A 76 8.50 1.96 2.36
C VAL A 76 9.57 2.87 2.93
N ILE A 77 10.78 2.33 3.12
CA ILE A 77 11.93 3.08 3.64
C ILE A 77 12.97 3.25 2.52
N ASP A 78 13.42 4.49 2.30
CA ASP A 78 14.54 4.78 1.41
C ASP A 78 15.83 4.21 2.02
N SER A 79 16.47 3.29 1.30
CA SER A 79 17.66 2.57 1.76
C SER A 79 18.92 3.46 1.84
N ARG A 80 18.88 4.65 1.25
CA ARG A 80 20.00 5.61 1.17
C ARG A 80 19.96 6.60 2.32
N THR A 81 18.76 7.05 2.69
CA THR A 81 18.55 8.09 3.72
C THR A 81 18.06 7.54 5.06
N ALA A 82 17.53 6.31 5.08
CA ALA A 82 16.86 5.69 6.23
C ALA A 82 15.60 6.44 6.69
N THR A 83 14.88 7.05 5.75
CA THR A 83 13.61 7.76 5.97
C THR A 83 12.45 7.06 5.27
N PRO A 84 11.21 7.14 5.79
CA PRO A 84 10.03 6.74 5.04
C PRO A 84 9.92 7.50 3.71
N ILE A 85 9.34 6.87 2.70
CA ILE A 85 8.94 7.50 1.44
C ILE A 85 7.41 7.61 1.45
N THR A 86 6.89 8.82 1.37
CA THR A 86 5.44 9.09 1.20
C THR A 86 5.10 9.42 -0.25
N LEU A 87 3.82 9.52 -0.60
CA LEU A 87 3.42 9.96 -1.96
C LEU A 87 3.87 11.40 -2.25
N GLY A 88 3.88 12.29 -1.24
CA GLY A 88 4.42 13.64 -1.35
C GLY A 88 5.94 13.70 -1.59
N ASP A 89 6.68 12.69 -1.13
CA ASP A 89 8.10 12.51 -1.44
C ASP A 89 8.32 11.92 -2.84
N LEU A 90 7.36 11.13 -3.35
CA LEU A 90 7.50 10.39 -4.59
C LEU A 90 7.46 11.30 -5.83
N PHE A 91 6.54 12.26 -5.84
CA PHE A 91 6.23 13.07 -7.02
C PHE A 91 6.78 14.50 -6.91
N VAL A 92 7.14 15.08 -8.07
CA VAL A 92 7.51 16.50 -8.16
C VAL A 92 6.32 17.39 -7.79
N ASP A 93 5.15 17.04 -8.29
CA ASP A 93 3.84 17.60 -7.93
C ASP A 93 2.97 16.43 -7.44
N GLU A 94 2.70 16.43 -6.13
CA GLU A 94 1.95 15.37 -5.45
C GLU A 94 0.55 15.18 -6.06
N GLN A 95 -0.17 16.28 -6.33
CA GLN A 95 -1.52 16.19 -6.88
C GLN A 95 -1.51 15.66 -8.31
N ALA A 96 -0.50 16.02 -9.12
CA ALA A 96 -0.33 15.44 -10.46
C ALA A 96 -0.08 13.92 -10.39
N GLY A 97 0.71 13.47 -9.40
CA GLY A 97 0.92 12.06 -9.12
C GLY A 97 -0.36 11.33 -8.70
N LEU A 98 -1.11 11.88 -7.74
CA LEU A 98 -2.40 11.35 -7.29
C LEU A 98 -3.43 11.28 -8.42
N ASN A 99 -3.49 12.29 -9.29
CA ASN A 99 -4.34 12.28 -10.47
C ASN A 99 -3.96 11.14 -11.42
N ARG A 100 -2.66 10.89 -11.61
CA ARG A 100 -2.19 9.77 -12.44
C ARG A 100 -2.49 8.41 -11.80
N LEU A 101 -2.36 8.27 -10.48
CA LEU A 101 -2.75 7.04 -9.77
C LEU A 101 -4.25 6.76 -9.91
N SER A 102 -5.09 7.77 -9.76
CA SER A 102 -6.54 7.70 -10.00
C SER A 102 -6.86 7.25 -11.44
N GLU A 103 -6.28 7.91 -12.43
CA GLU A 103 -6.45 7.58 -13.85
C GLU A 103 -6.07 6.12 -14.15
N GLN A 104 -4.91 5.67 -13.66
CA GLN A 104 -4.42 4.31 -13.89
C GLN A 104 -5.25 3.27 -13.15
N THR A 105 -5.75 3.58 -11.95
CA THR A 105 -6.63 2.68 -11.19
C THR A 105 -7.93 2.42 -11.96
N LYS A 106 -8.55 3.47 -12.50
CA LYS A 106 -9.80 3.34 -13.30
C LYS A 106 -9.59 2.51 -14.57
N ILE A 107 -8.38 2.53 -15.14
CA ILE A 107 -8.00 1.72 -16.30
C ILE A 107 -7.73 0.26 -15.92
N LEU A 108 -6.99 0.02 -14.83
CA LEU A 108 -6.43 -1.29 -14.50
C LEU A 108 -7.39 -2.14 -13.65
N LEU A 109 -8.07 -1.54 -12.68
CA LEU A 109 -8.91 -2.25 -11.71
C LEU A 109 -10.05 -3.06 -12.34
N PRO A 110 -10.74 -2.62 -13.42
CA PRO A 110 -11.74 -3.44 -14.09
C PRO A 110 -11.21 -4.80 -14.55
N ALA A 111 -10.02 -4.83 -15.15
CA ALA A 111 -9.41 -6.08 -15.61
C ALA A 111 -9.06 -7.00 -14.42
N GLU A 112 -8.50 -6.44 -13.35
CA GLU A 112 -8.14 -7.18 -12.13
C GLU A 112 -9.38 -7.74 -11.40
N SER A 113 -10.49 -7.02 -11.43
CA SER A 113 -11.75 -7.39 -10.76
C SER A 113 -12.72 -8.18 -11.65
N GLY A 114 -12.37 -8.44 -12.91
CA GLY A 114 -13.25 -9.07 -13.89
C GLY A 114 -14.50 -8.25 -14.23
N GLN A 115 -14.44 -6.92 -14.03
CA GLN A 115 -15.52 -5.98 -14.31
C GLN A 115 -15.33 -5.28 -15.66
N PRO A 116 -16.41 -4.76 -16.28
CA PRO A 116 -16.30 -3.93 -17.47
C PRO A 116 -15.48 -2.65 -17.25
N VAL A 117 -14.78 -2.20 -18.29
CA VAL A 117 -14.14 -0.87 -18.29
C VAL A 117 -15.19 0.21 -18.01
N GLY A 118 -14.85 1.17 -17.16
CA GLY A 118 -15.73 2.27 -16.74
C GLY A 118 -16.54 1.99 -15.47
N THR A 119 -16.50 0.76 -14.92
CA THR A 119 -17.23 0.42 -13.68
C THR A 119 -16.88 1.31 -12.49
N PHE A 120 -15.64 1.78 -12.40
CA PHE A 120 -15.12 2.55 -11.26
C PHE A 120 -14.85 4.03 -11.58
N ASP A 121 -15.37 4.56 -12.69
CA ASP A 121 -15.04 5.92 -13.15
C ASP A 121 -15.46 7.01 -12.16
N ASP A 122 -16.60 6.82 -11.49
CA ASP A 122 -17.17 7.72 -10.49
C ASP A 122 -17.04 7.16 -9.06
N ASP A 123 -16.22 6.13 -8.86
CA ASP A 123 -16.06 5.50 -7.55
C ASP A 123 -15.20 6.39 -6.61
N PRO A 124 -15.69 6.74 -5.40
CA PRO A 124 -14.95 7.58 -4.47
C PRO A 124 -13.62 6.94 -4.02
N GLY A 125 -13.51 5.61 -4.03
CA GLY A 125 -12.28 4.89 -3.73
C GLY A 125 -11.16 5.15 -4.74
N ALA A 126 -11.48 5.65 -5.94
CA ALA A 126 -10.51 6.04 -6.96
C ALA A 126 -10.26 7.56 -7.01
N GLU A 127 -10.83 8.37 -6.12
CA GLU A 127 -10.56 9.82 -6.10
C GLU A 127 -9.06 10.12 -5.82
N PRO A 128 -8.49 11.17 -6.43
CA PRO A 128 -7.06 11.50 -6.36
C PRO A 128 -6.69 12.17 -5.02
N VAL A 129 -6.90 11.46 -3.93
CA VAL A 129 -6.55 11.86 -2.56
C VAL A 129 -5.56 10.88 -1.96
N ASP A 130 -4.62 11.38 -1.16
CA ASP A 130 -3.50 10.59 -0.60
C ASP A 130 -3.98 9.30 0.10
N SER A 131 -5.03 9.39 0.92
CA SER A 131 -5.58 8.26 1.68
C SER A 131 -6.05 7.10 0.79
N ASN A 132 -6.53 7.36 -0.42
CA ASN A 132 -7.00 6.31 -1.33
C ASN A 132 -5.85 5.49 -1.93
N PHE A 133 -4.61 5.98 -1.86
CA PHE A 133 -3.42 5.35 -2.41
C PHE A 133 -2.32 5.15 -1.36
N ALA A 134 -2.65 5.24 -0.08
CA ALA A 134 -1.67 5.23 1.02
C ALA A 134 -0.87 3.92 1.12
N ASN A 135 -1.45 2.81 0.64
CA ASN A 135 -0.87 1.47 0.71
C ASN A 135 -0.24 1.09 -0.62
N TRP A 136 1.07 1.30 -0.72
CA TRP A 136 1.82 0.99 -1.94
C TRP A 136 3.22 0.42 -1.64
N ILE A 137 3.76 -0.33 -2.61
CA ILE A 137 5.16 -0.77 -2.63
C ILE A 137 5.78 -0.58 -4.04
N PRO A 138 7.06 -0.20 -4.14
CA PRO A 138 7.76 -0.18 -5.42
C PRO A 138 8.14 -1.62 -5.83
N THR A 139 7.91 -1.96 -7.09
CA THR A 139 8.33 -3.23 -7.70
C THR A 139 9.07 -2.97 -9.02
N PRO A 140 9.79 -3.95 -9.60
CA PRO A 140 10.38 -3.76 -10.91
C PRO A 140 9.36 -3.49 -12.03
N ALA A 141 8.11 -3.95 -11.89
CA ALA A 141 7.06 -3.77 -12.89
C ALA A 141 6.38 -2.39 -12.79
N GLY A 142 6.36 -1.79 -11.61
CA GLY A 142 5.65 -0.55 -11.35
C GLY A 142 5.43 -0.28 -9.86
N LEU A 143 4.58 0.69 -9.58
CA LEU A 143 4.07 0.94 -8.23
C LEU A 143 2.87 0.03 -7.99
N GLU A 144 2.99 -0.93 -7.08
CA GLU A 144 1.89 -1.80 -6.67
C GLU A 144 1.09 -1.07 -5.60
N ILE A 145 -0.19 -0.80 -5.88
CA ILE A 145 -1.14 -0.18 -4.96
C ILE A 145 -2.06 -1.25 -4.42
N HIS A 146 -2.19 -1.32 -3.10
CA HIS A 146 -3.07 -2.25 -2.41
C HIS A 146 -4.24 -1.49 -1.79
N PHE A 147 -5.45 -1.76 -2.24
CA PHE A 147 -6.63 -1.07 -1.74
C PHE A 147 -7.19 -1.78 -0.51
N GLU A 148 -7.80 -1.00 0.37
CA GLU A 148 -8.41 -1.51 1.61
C GLU A 148 -9.67 -2.32 1.31
N ASP A 149 -10.03 -3.21 2.24
CA ASP A 149 -11.30 -3.93 2.17
C ASP A 149 -12.45 -2.93 2.10
N TYR A 150 -13.41 -3.16 1.20
CA TYR A 150 -14.53 -2.26 0.94
C TYR A 150 -14.20 -0.88 0.35
N GLN A 151 -12.94 -0.59 -0.01
CA GLN A 151 -12.66 0.63 -0.76
C GLN A 151 -13.39 0.66 -2.11
N PHE A 152 -13.46 -0.51 -2.78
CA PHE A 152 -14.23 -0.70 -4.02
C PHE A 152 -15.25 -1.84 -3.90
N PHE A 153 -14.85 -2.93 -3.26
CA PHE A 153 -15.65 -4.13 -3.03
C PHE A 153 -15.00 -4.95 -1.90
N HIS A 154 -15.66 -6.03 -1.49
CA HIS A 154 -15.09 -6.90 -0.47
C HIS A 154 -13.81 -7.61 -0.98
N GLY A 155 -12.73 -7.51 -0.20
CA GLY A 155 -11.38 -7.95 -0.53
C GLY A 155 -10.43 -6.75 -0.71
N THR A 156 -9.13 -7.02 -0.79
CA THR A 156 -8.08 -5.99 -0.96
C THR A 156 -7.53 -6.05 -2.39
N PRO A 157 -8.18 -5.41 -3.38
CA PRO A 157 -7.70 -5.46 -4.76
C PRO A 157 -6.35 -4.76 -4.89
N VAL A 158 -5.59 -5.21 -5.89
CA VAL A 158 -4.25 -4.71 -6.16
C VAL A 158 -4.17 -4.28 -7.61
N VAL A 159 -3.53 -3.14 -7.88
CA VAL A 159 -3.16 -2.72 -9.24
C VAL A 159 -1.68 -2.40 -9.29
N THR A 160 -1.00 -2.78 -10.37
CA THR A 160 0.37 -2.35 -10.62
C THR A 160 0.37 -1.26 -11.67
N VAL A 161 0.66 -0.03 -11.25
CA VAL A 161 0.79 1.10 -12.17
C VAL A 161 2.20 1.08 -12.78
N PRO A 162 2.35 0.88 -14.10
CA PRO A 162 3.67 0.72 -14.70
C PRO A 162 4.49 2.00 -14.57
N TRP A 163 5.81 1.87 -14.37
CA TRP A 163 6.69 3.04 -14.16
C TRP A 163 6.60 4.10 -15.25
N GLN A 164 6.37 3.68 -16.50
CA GLN A 164 6.19 4.57 -17.64
C GLN A 164 5.01 5.56 -17.45
N ALA A 165 3.98 5.17 -16.69
CA ALA A 165 2.87 6.06 -16.36
C ALA A 165 3.31 7.27 -15.51
N PHE A 166 4.48 7.21 -14.86
CA PHE A 166 5.02 8.29 -14.03
C PHE A 166 6.19 9.05 -14.68
N ASP A 167 6.44 8.86 -15.97
CA ASP A 167 7.50 9.59 -16.68
C ASP A 167 7.25 11.11 -16.60
N GLY A 168 8.25 11.83 -16.08
CA GLY A 168 8.17 13.28 -15.84
C GLY A 168 7.38 13.69 -14.60
N LEU A 169 6.82 12.75 -13.82
CA LEU A 169 6.11 13.01 -12.57
C LEU A 169 6.92 12.68 -11.33
N LEU A 170 7.79 11.67 -11.39
CA LEU A 170 8.67 11.29 -10.27
C LEU A 170 9.71 12.37 -10.00
N ARG A 171 10.04 12.57 -8.72
CA ARG A 171 11.26 13.31 -8.37
C ARG A 171 12.49 12.56 -8.91
N PRO A 172 13.52 13.25 -9.44
CA PRO A 172 14.69 12.57 -10.02
C PRO A 172 15.37 11.56 -9.08
N GLU A 173 15.40 11.84 -7.78
CA GLU A 173 15.94 10.94 -6.76
C GLU A 173 15.12 9.64 -6.59
N MET A 174 13.87 9.61 -7.03
CA MET A 174 12.97 8.46 -6.94
C MET A 174 13.03 7.54 -8.16
N ASP A 175 13.71 7.95 -9.24
CA ASP A 175 13.93 7.07 -10.41
C ASP A 175 14.63 5.75 -10.03
N ALA A 176 15.42 5.75 -8.96
CA ALA A 176 16.08 4.55 -8.45
C ALA A 176 15.10 3.49 -7.91
N LEU A 177 13.84 3.84 -7.61
CA LEU A 177 12.80 2.88 -7.21
C LEU A 177 12.35 1.97 -8.37
N ARG A 178 12.64 2.36 -9.61
CA ARG A 178 12.35 1.56 -10.81
C ARG A 178 13.26 0.34 -10.95
N LEU A 179 14.36 0.32 -10.21
CA LEU A 179 15.41 -0.68 -10.35
C LEU A 179 15.19 -1.83 -9.35
N PRO A 180 15.48 -3.09 -9.76
CA PRO A 180 15.43 -4.24 -8.88
C PRO A 180 16.47 -4.16 -7.77
#